data_AF-A0A8R1EHE6-F1
#
_entry.id   AF-A0A8R1EHE6-F1
#
_cell.length_a   1.000
_cell.length_b   1.000
_cell.length_c   1.000
_cell.angle_alpha   90.00
_cell.angle_beta   90.00
_cell.angle_gamma   90.00
#
_symmetry.space_group_name_H-M   'P 1'
#
loop_
_entity.id
_entity.type
_entity.pdbx_description
1 polymer ?
#
loop_
_entity_poly.entity_id
_entity_poly.type
_entity_poly.pdbx_seq_one_letter_code
_entity_poly.pdbx_strand_id
1 'polypeptide(L)' 'MSKTGKPAVIALLKKKFHYKSVVMVGDGATDAEAAPPADAFIGFGGNVVREAVKARAKWYVTDFDVLRKDLENDESSDDE' A
#
# COMPACT_ATOMS: atom_id res chain seq x y z
N MET A 1 -20.99 -6.07 8.36
CA MET A 1 -20.43 -4.82 8.93
C MET A 1 -19.83 -4.01 7.79
N SER A 2 -20.34 -2.81 7.51
CA SER A 2 -19.61 -1.86 6.67
C SER A 2 -18.36 -1.44 7.46
N LYS A 3 -17.17 -1.76 6.95
CA LYS A 3 -15.92 -1.22 7.52
C LYS A 3 -15.99 0.32 7.43
N THR A 4 -15.56 1.05 8.46
CA THR A 4 -15.45 2.52 8.48
C THR A 4 -13.99 2.95 8.23
N GLY A 5 -13.72 4.24 8.02
CA GLY A 5 -12.35 4.76 7.87
C GLY A 5 -11.67 4.39 6.54
N LYS A 6 -10.34 4.20 6.56
CA LYS A 6 -9.52 3.90 5.37
C LYS A 6 -10.01 2.66 4.58
N PRO A 7 -10.33 1.52 5.22
CA PRO A 7 -10.89 0.37 4.50
C PRO A 7 -12.20 0.71 3.76
N ALA A 8 -13.06 1.55 4.34
CA ALA A 8 -14.32 1.97 3.73
C ALA A 8 -14.09 2.77 2.45
N VAL A 9 -13.15 3.72 2.50
CA VAL A 9 -12.78 4.56 1.37
C VAL A 9 -12.20 3.71 0.25
N ILE A 10 -11.31 2.76 0.56
CA ILE A 10 -10.75 1.86 -0.46
C ILE A 10 -11.83 0.99 -1.09
N ALA A 11 -12.75 0.42 -0.31
CA ALA A 11 -13.89 -0.33 -0.85
C ALA A 11 -14.75 0.54 -1.78
N LEU A 12 -15.01 1.80 -1.41
CA LEU A 12 -15.76 2.74 -2.23
C LEU A 12 -15.03 3.05 -3.54
N LEU A 13 -13.71 3.28 -3.49
CA LEU A 13 -12.89 3.56 -4.68
C LEU A 13 -12.87 2.38 -5.64
N LYS A 14 -12.64 1.15 -5.14
CA LYS A 14 -12.69 -0.08 -5.95
C LYS A 14 -14.07 -0.26 -6.59
N LYS A 15 -15.15 0.00 -5.85
CA LYS A 15 -16.52 -0.08 -6.37
C LYS A 15 -16.82 1.00 -7.42
N LYS A 16 -16.38 2.24 -7.18
CA LYS A 16 -16.71 3.39 -8.04
C LYS A 16 -15.93 3.40 -9.35
N PHE A 17 -14.64 3.07 -9.28
CA PHE A 17 -13.71 3.20 -10.40
C PHE A 17 -13.26 1.86 -10.99
N HIS A 18 -13.71 0.74 -10.40
CA HIS A 18 -13.36 -0.61 -10.87
C HIS A 18 -11.85 -0.87 -10.91
N TYR A 19 -11.09 -0.26 -9.98
CA TYR A 19 -9.66 -0.52 -9.86
C TYR A 19 -9.40 -2.00 -9.60
N LYS A 20 -8.61 -2.62 -10.48
CA LYS A 20 -8.22 -4.03 -10.39
C LYS A 20 -7.23 -4.28 -9.25
N SER A 21 -6.36 -3.30 -8.98
CA SER A 21 -5.36 -3.35 -7.93
C SER A 21 -5.31 -2.02 -7.19
N VAL A 22 -5.38 -2.05 -5.86
CA VAL A 22 -5.19 -0.91 -4.97
C VAL A 22 -4.18 -1.27 -3.89
N VAL A 23 -3.07 -0.54 -3.85
CA VAL A 23 -2.02 -0.70 -2.84
C VAL A 23 -2.13 0.42 -1.81
N MET A 24 -2.17 0.06 -0.53
CA MET A 24 -2.10 1.01 0.57
C MET A 24 -0.64 1.25 0.95
N VAL A 25 -0.21 2.51 1.07
CA VAL A 25 1.11 2.88 1.59
C VAL A 25 0.92 3.73 2.85
N GLY A 26 1.59 3.39 3.96
CA GLY A 26 1.47 4.18 5.19
C GLY A 26 2.31 3.68 6.36
N ASP A 27 2.45 4.52 7.39
CA ASP A 27 3.30 4.26 8.56
C ASP A 27 2.52 3.71 9.77
N GLY A 28 1.19 3.76 9.73
CA GLY A 28 0.33 3.47 10.87
C GLY A 28 -0.35 2.09 10.84
N ALA A 29 -0.82 1.65 12.00
CA ALA A 29 -1.61 0.42 12.13
C ALA A 29 -2.93 0.49 11.34
N THR A 30 -3.54 1.68 11.26
CA THR A 30 -4.78 1.90 10.48
C THR A 30 -4.57 1.78 8.98
N ASP A 31 -3.34 2.04 8.49
CA ASP A 31 -2.95 1.80 7.10
C ASP A 31 -2.83 0.30 6.82
N ALA A 32 -2.17 -0.43 7.72
CA ALA A 32 -2.05 -1.89 7.62
C ALA A 32 -3.43 -2.59 7.65
N GLU A 33 -4.38 -2.08 8.43
CA GLU A 33 -5.77 -2.60 8.49
C GLU A 33 -6.59 -2.34 7.23
N ALA A 34 -6.14 -1.42 6.36
CA ALA A 34 -6.81 -1.13 5.11
C ALA A 34 -6.60 -2.23 4.05
N ALA A 35 -5.70 -3.19 4.30
CA ALA A 35 -5.50 -4.39 3.48
C ALA A 35 -5.91 -5.65 4.26
N PRO A 36 -7.12 -6.22 4.03
CA PRO A 36 -8.12 -5.89 3.00
C PRO A 36 -9.07 -4.73 3.39
N PRO A 37 -9.65 -3.98 2.41
CA PRO A 37 -9.88 -4.34 1.00
C PRO A 37 -8.86 -3.86 -0.03
N ALA A 38 -7.80 -3.15 0.38
CA ALA A 38 -6.61 -3.01 -0.45
C ALA A 38 -6.04 -4.40 -0.75
N ASP A 39 -5.45 -4.54 -1.94
CA ASP A 39 -4.88 -5.79 -2.42
C ASP A 39 -3.49 -6.03 -1.82
N ALA A 40 -2.79 -4.95 -1.47
CA ALA A 40 -1.52 -4.98 -0.76
C ALA A 40 -1.35 -3.80 0.21
N PHE A 41 -0.43 -3.97 1.14
CA PHE A 41 0.04 -2.92 2.05
C PHE A 41 1.56 -2.85 2.00
N ILE A 42 2.07 -1.64 1.77
CA ILE A 42 3.49 -1.28 1.88
C ILE A 42 3.64 -0.40 3.11
N GLY A 43 4.44 -0.84 4.07
CA GLY A 43 4.73 -0.05 5.25
C GLY A 43 5.78 1.02 4.95
N PHE A 44 5.57 2.22 5.46
CA PHE A 44 6.50 3.33 5.31
C PHE A 44 7.08 3.74 6.66
N GLY A 45 8.40 3.92 6.72
CA GLY A 45 9.15 4.23 7.93
C GLY A 45 10.10 5.42 7.82
N GLY A 46 9.99 6.25 6.78
CA GLY A 46 10.98 7.30 6.52
C GLY A 46 11.05 8.38 7.60
N ASN A 47 9.95 8.61 8.33
CA ASN A 47 9.95 9.53 9.47
C ASN A 47 10.22 8.79 10.79
N VAL A 48 9.46 7.72 11.05
CA VAL A 48 9.57 6.93 12.29
C VAL A 48 9.31 5.47 11.95
N VAL A 49 10.21 4.58 12.37
CA VAL A 49 10.00 3.14 12.27
C VAL A 49 9.11 2.66 13.41
N ARG A 50 7.96 2.09 13.06
CA ARG A 50 7.04 1.43 14.01
C ARG A 50 7.11 -0.07 13.78
N GLU A 51 7.77 -0.80 14.68
CA GLU A 51 8.01 -2.25 14.52
C GLU A 51 6.73 -3.05 14.32
N ALA A 52 5.65 -2.70 15.02
CA ALA A 52 4.34 -3.35 14.85
C ALA A 52 3.76 -3.18 13.43
N VAL A 53 4.07 -2.09 12.73
CA VAL A 53 3.63 -1.85 11.34
C VAL A 53 4.57 -2.53 10.37
N LYS A 54 5.88 -2.45 10.62
CA LYS A 54 6.91 -3.15 9.85
C LYS A 54 6.67 -4.66 9.80
N ALA A 55 6.34 -5.28 10.94
CA ALA A 55 6.03 -6.70 11.03
C ALA A 55 4.74 -7.11 10.28
N ARG A 56 3.83 -6.16 10.01
CA ARG A 56 2.58 -6.41 9.29
C ARG A 56 2.69 -6.14 7.78
N ALA A 57 3.76 -5.47 7.35
CA ALA A 57 3.97 -5.13 5.95
C ALA A 57 4.74 -6.25 5.25
N LYS A 58 4.27 -6.69 4.08
CA LYS A 58 5.04 -7.61 3.22
C LYS A 58 6.26 -6.93 2.61
N TRP A 59 6.11 -5.64 2.34
CA TRP A 59 7.18 -4.78 1.88
C TRP A 59 7.22 -3.53 2.76
N TYR A 60 8.41 -3.18 3.25
CA TYR A 60 8.62 -2.03 4.09
C TYR A 60 9.75 -1.17 3.53
N VAL A 61 9.48 0.13 3.37
CA VAL A 61 10.44 1.09 2.83
C VAL A 61 10.61 2.25 3.80
N THR A 62 11.81 2.82 3.84
CA THR A 62 12.12 4.02 4.63
C THR A 62 12.42 5.23 3.75
N ASP A 63 12.38 5.06 2.42
CA ASP A 63 12.61 6.10 1.44
C ASP A 63 11.68 5.85 0.24
N PHE A 64 11.03 6.90 -0.25
CA PHE A 64 10.17 6.81 -1.43
C PHE A 64 10.95 6.55 -2.71
N ASP A 65 12.25 6.87 -2.75
CA ASP A 65 13.10 6.56 -3.90
C ASP A 65 13.19 5.06 -4.19
N VAL A 66 12.99 4.20 -3.17
CA VAL A 66 12.92 2.75 -3.36
C VAL A 66 11.71 2.39 -4.23
N LEU A 67 10.52 2.93 -3.91
CA LEU A 67 9.31 2.67 -4.68
C LEU A 67 9.41 3.22 -6.10
N ARG A 68 9.97 4.42 -6.25
CA ARG A 68 10.16 5.06 -7.57
C ARG A 68 11.07 4.23 -8.47
N LYS A 69 12.23 3.80 -7.97
CA LYS A 69 13.19 3.00 -8.75
C LYS A 69 12.59 1.64 -9.13
N ASP A 70 11.85 1.01 -8.23
CA ASP A 70 11.21 -0.28 -8.53
C ASP A 70 10.10 -0.15 -9.59
N LEU A 71 9.40 0.98 -9.66
CA LEU A 71 8.47 1.29 -10.76
C LEU A 71 9.21 1.51 -12.09
N GLU A 72 10.33 2.22 -12.08
CA GLU A 72 11.15 2.47 -13.29
C GLU A 72 11.77 1.18 -13.86
N ASN A 73 12.12 0.21 -12.98
CA ASN A 73 12.70 -1.07 -13.40
C ASN A 73 11.68 -1.99 -14.13
N ASP A 74 10.38 -1.83 -13.85
CA ASP A 74 9.30 -2.63 -14.45
C ASP A 74 9.01 -2.24 -15.91
N GLU A 75 9.28 -0.99 -16.30
CA GLU A 75 9.06 -0.52 -17.68
C GLU A 75 10.13 -0.98 -18.69
N SER A 76 11.10 -1.79 -18.25
CA SER A 76 12.19 -2.29 -19.11
C SER A 76 11.94 -3.68 -19.73
N SER A 77 10.76 -4.29 -19.50
CA SER A 77 10.47 -5.67 -19.91
C SER A 77 9.39 -5.87 -20.99
N ASP A 78 8.85 -4.79 -21.57
CA ASP A 78 7.76 -4.88 -22.56
C ASP A 78 8.21 -4.75 -24.04
N ASP A 79 9.52 -4.71 -24.31
CA ASP A 79 10.10 -4.74 -25.66
C ASP A 79 10.70 -6.13 -26.01
N GLU A 80 9.87 -7.16 -26.17
CA GLU A 80 10.16 -8.36 -27.02
C GLU A 80 8.91 -8.91 -27.72
#